data_AF-A0A4Q3BYV4-F1
#
_entry.id   AF-A0A4Q3BYV4-F1
#
_cell.length_a   1.000
_cell.length_b   1.000
_cell.length_c   1.000
_cell.angle_alpha   90.00
_cell.angle_beta   90.00
_cell.angle_gamma   90.00
#
_symmetry.space_group_name_H-M   'P 1'
#
loop_
_entity.id
_entity.type
_entity.pdbx_description
1 polymer ?
#
loop_
_entity_poly.entity_id
_entity_poly.type
_entity_poly.pdbx_seq_one_letter_code
_entity_poly.pdbx_strand_id
1 'polypeptide(L)' 'MSSFSEYLNRQQKIIEGLKLSFERLLEKKVRNDEEFVFSENGKIVTIKARELKKQREEKTHI' A
#
# COMPACT_ATOMS: atom_id res chain seq x y z
N MET A 1 -17.40 -17.73 21.87
CA MET A 1 -16.34 -16.70 21.72
C MET A 1 -15.43 -16.90 20.50
N SER A 2 -15.63 -17.92 19.65
CA SER A 2 -14.74 -18.23 18.51
C SER A 2 -14.93 -17.34 17.27
N SER A 3 -16.17 -16.97 16.93
CA SER A 3 -16.49 -16.32 15.65
C SER A 3 -15.85 -14.94 15.45
N PHE A 4 -15.77 -14.10 16.50
CA PHE A 4 -15.18 -12.77 16.39
C PHE A 4 -13.65 -12.82 16.17
N SER A 5 -12.96 -13.73 16.86
CA SER A 5 -11.51 -13.93 16.67
C SER A 5 -11.19 -14.45 15.27
N GLU A 6 -11.99 -15.38 14.75
CA GLU A 6 -11.84 -15.86 13.36
C GLU A 6 -12.08 -14.76 12.33
N TYR A 7 -13.06 -13.88 12.56
CA TYR A 7 -13.30 -12.73 11.70
C TYR A 7 -12.10 -11.79 11.65
N LEU A 8 -11.52 -11.44 12.81
CA LEU A 8 -10.33 -10.59 12.89
C LEU A 8 -9.13 -11.23 12.18
N ASN A 9 -8.93 -12.55 12.33
CA ASN A 9 -7.87 -13.27 11.63
C ASN A 9 -8.04 -13.20 10.10
N ARG A 10 -9.27 -13.38 9.59
CA ARG A 10 -9.55 -13.24 8.16
C ARG A 10 -9.31 -11.82 7.66
N GLN A 11 -9.73 -10.80 8.42
CA GLN A 11 -9.45 -9.41 8.08
C GLN A 11 -7.94 -9.13 8.01
N GLN A 12 -7.17 -9.63 8.98
CA GLN A 12 -5.72 -9.47 8.99
C GLN A 12 -5.09 -10.07 7.73
N LYS A 13 -5.48 -11.28 7.33
CA LYS A 13 -4.99 -11.92 6.11
C LYS A 13 -5.32 -11.14 4.84
N ILE A 14 -6.51 -10.51 4.78
CA ILE A 14 -6.89 -9.65 3.65
C ILE A 14 -5.97 -8.42 3.59
N ILE A 15 -5.74 -7.77 4.73
CA ILE A 15 -4.86 -6.59 4.82
C ILE A 15 -3.42 -6.97 4.42
N GLU A 16 -2.91 -8.10 4.89
CA GLU A 16 -1.58 -8.61 4.52
C GLU A 16 -1.49 -8.89 3.01
N GLY A 17 -2.51 -9.52 2.42
CA GLY A 17 -2.57 -9.76 0.98
C GLY A 17 -2.59 -8.47 0.15
N LEU A 18 -3.34 -7.46 0.61
CA LEU A 18 -3.36 -6.13 -0.02
C LEU A 18 -2.00 -5.43 0.09
N LYS A 19 -1.36 -5.52 1.25
CA LYS A 19 -0.01 -4.97 1.45
C LYS A 19 0.99 -5.59 0.48
N LEU A 20 1.05 -6.93 0.40
CA LEU A 20 1.94 -7.63 -0.53
C LEU A 20 1.67 -7.27 -2.00
N SER A 21 0.40 -7.17 -2.37
CA SER A 21 -0.01 -6.78 -3.73
C SER A 21 0.45 -5.35 -4.05
N PHE A 22 0.26 -4.43 -3.11
CA PHE A 22 0.70 -3.04 -3.26
C PHE A 22 2.22 -2.92 -3.36
N GLU A 23 2.97 -3.66 -2.55
CA GLU A 23 4.44 -3.69 -2.59
C GLU A 23 4.97 -4.10 -3.97
N ARG A 24 4.44 -5.20 -4.52
CA ARG A 24 4.80 -5.68 -5.86
C ARG A 24 4.47 -4.67 -6.95
N LEU A 25 3.32 -4.00 -6.82
CA LEU A 25 2.91 -2.95 -7.75
C LEU A 25 3.83 -1.74 -7.67
N LEU A 26 4.16 -1.27 -6.46
CA LEU A 26 5.07 -0.16 -6.23
C LEU A 26 6.44 -0.43 -6.87
N GLU A 27 7.01 -1.61 -6.63
CA GLU A 27 8.28 -1.99 -7.25
C GLU A 27 8.22 -1.99 -8.78
N LYS A 28 7.15 -2.56 -9.36
CA LYS A 28 6.95 -2.56 -10.81
C LYS A 28 6.89 -1.14 -11.36
N LYS A 29 6.10 -0.26 -10.73
CA LYS A 29 5.95 1.13 -11.15
C LYS A 29 7.24 1.93 -11.01
N VAL A 30 8.00 1.71 -9.93
CA VAL A 30 9.33 2.33 -9.74
C VAL A 30 10.28 1.94 -10.87
N ARG A 31 10.33 0.65 -11.23
CA ARG A 31 11.19 0.17 -12.34
C ARG A 31 10.85 0.81 -13.68
N ASN A 32 9.57 1.13 -13.89
CA ASN A 32 9.07 1.72 -15.14
C ASN A 32 9.00 3.26 -15.11
N ASP A 33 9.48 3.90 -14.05
CA ASP A 33 9.31 5.35 -13.79
C ASP A 33 7.86 5.85 -13.88
N GLU A 34 6.91 5.04 -13.43
CA GLU A 34 5.48 5.32 -13.46
C GLU A 34 4.98 6.07 -12.22
N GLU A 35 3.74 6.52 -12.28
CA GLU A 35 3.06 7.29 -11.24
C GLU A 35 1.85 6.52 -10.68
N PHE A 36 1.49 6.83 -9.43
CA PHE A 36 0.21 6.47 -8.84
C PHE A 36 -0.75 7.64 -8.90
N VAL A 37 -2.02 7.34 -9.15
CA VAL A 37 -3.11 8.32 -9.15
C VAL A 37 -4.06 7.93 -8.03
N PHE A 38 -4.26 8.84 -7.09
CA PHE A 38 -5.15 8.68 -5.95
C PHE A 38 -6.26 9.72 -6.01
N SER A 39 -7.41 9.38 -5.43
CA SER A 39 -8.47 10.35 -5.16
C SER A 39 -8.44 10.68 -3.67
N GLU A 40 -8.03 11.89 -3.33
CA GLU A 40 -7.98 12.39 -1.95
C GLU A 40 -8.95 13.56 -1.80
N ASN A 41 -9.96 13.41 -0.93
CA ASN A 41 -10.97 14.45 -0.67
C ASN A 41 -11.63 15.00 -1.96
N GLY A 42 -11.94 14.10 -2.91
CA GLY A 42 -12.54 14.44 -4.20
C GLY A 42 -11.59 15.10 -5.21
N LYS A 43 -10.29 15.20 -4.88
CA LYS A 43 -9.26 15.71 -5.78
C LYS A 43 -8.37 14.58 -6.28
N ILE A 44 -7.96 14.67 -7.53
CA ILE A 44 -7.00 13.73 -8.09
C ILE A 44 -5.59 14.19 -7.70
N VAL A 45 -4.84 13.29 -7.06
CA VAL A 45 -3.46 13.49 -6.64
C VAL A 45 -2.61 12.46 -7.36
N THR A 46 -1.59 12.92 -8.07
CA THR A 46 -0.63 12.06 -8.78
C THR A 46 0.72 12.13 -8.09
N ILE A 47 1.32 10.97 -7.82
CA ILE A 47 2.59 10.84 -7.09
C ILE A 47 3.51 9.89 -7.85
N LYS A 48 4.77 10.27 -8.05
CA LYS A 48 5.74 9.37 -8.68
C LYS A 48 6.01 8.16 -7.79
N ALA A 49 6.03 6.96 -8.37
CA ALA A 49 6.22 5.73 -7.60
C ALA A 49 7.55 5.74 -6.81
N ARG A 50 8.60 6.35 -7.37
CA ARG A 50 9.91 6.51 -6.70
C ARG A 50 9.85 7.37 -5.44
N GLU A 51 9.03 8.42 -5.44
CA GLU A 51 8.85 9.31 -4.29
C GLU A 51 8.09 8.58 -3.18
N LEU A 52 7.07 7.82 -3.55
CA LEU A 52 6.29 7.00 -2.63
C LEU A 52 7.14 5.91 -1.96
N LYS A 53 8.06 5.29 -2.71
CA LYS A 53 9.02 4.32 -2.17
C LYS A 53 9.97 4.95 -1.14
N LYS A 54 10.54 6.12 -1.46
CA LYS A 54 11.44 6.86 -0.56
C LYS A 54 10.77 7.21 0.78
N GLN A 55 9.56 7.77 0.74
CA GLN A 55 8.82 8.13 1.95
C GLN A 55 8.53 6.92 2.86
N ARG A 56 8.32 5.74 2.26
CA ARG A 56 8.11 4.50 3.02
C ARG A 56 9.39 4.03 3.73
N GLU A 57 10.53 4.09 3.05
CA GLU A 57 11.83 3.69 3.61
C GLU A 57 12.23 4.60 4.78
N GLU A 58 11.95 5.91 4.67
CA GLU A 58 12.18 6.90 5.73
C GLU A 58 11.30 6.65 6.97
N LYS A 59 10.03 6.27 6.79
CA LYS A 59 9.12 5.93 7.91
C LYS A 59 9.44 4.62 8.61
N THR A 60 10.29 3.78 8.02
CA THR A 60 10.69 2.48 8.61
C THR A 60 11.91 2.62 9.53
N HIS A 61 12.58 3.79 9.55
CA HIS A 61 13.79 4.08 10.35
C HIS A 61 13.53 4.91 11.62
N ILE A 62 12.28 4.92 12.12
CA ILE A 62 11.88 5.60 13.37
C ILE A 62 11.34 4.55 14.34
#